data_AF-A0A2V3HMR2-F1
#
_entry.id   AF-A0A2V3HMR2-F1
#
_cell.length_a   1.000
_cell.length_b   1.000
_cell.length_c   1.000
_cell.angle_alpha   90.00
_cell.angle_beta   90.00
_cell.angle_gamma   90.00
#
_symmetry.space_group_name_H-M   'P 1'
#
loop_
_entity.id
_entity.type
_entity.pdbx_description
1 polymer ?
#
loop_
_entity_poly.entity_id
_entity_poly.type
_entity_poly.pdbx_seq_one_letter_code
_entity_poly.pdbx_strand_id
1 'polypeptide(L)' 'MSVEVCSNCYSPRIAPYMGYETGKRFICQDCEHISVVTIEFEDIDALVAFLQAKRDAADNEDG' A
#
# COMPACT_ATOMS: atom_id res chain seq x y z
N MET A 1 -8.99 -7.52 11.75
CA MET A 1 -9.19 -7.92 10.34
C MET A 1 -8.02 -7.31 9.60
N SER A 2 -7.22 -8.13 8.92
CA SER A 2 -6.04 -7.61 8.24
C SER A 2 -6.43 -6.66 7.10
N VAL A 3 -5.54 -5.71 6.83
CA VAL A 3 -5.70 -4.67 5.82
C VAL A 3 -4.58 -4.82 4.81
N GLU A 4 -4.92 -5.17 3.58
CA GLU A 4 -3.97 -5.17 2.47
C GLU A 4 -3.94 -3.81 1.79
N VAL A 5 -2.73 -3.32 1.50
CA VAL A 5 -2.52 -2.02 0.88
C VAL A 5 -1.56 -2.09 -0.30
N CYS A 6 -1.61 -1.05 -1.13
CA CYS A 6 -0.69 -0.84 -2.23
C CYS A 6 0.76 -0.73 -1.71
N SER A 7 1.67 -1.47 -2.33
CA SER A 7 3.11 -1.44 -2.03
C SER A 7 3.80 -0.11 -2.32
N ASN A 8 3.15 0.78 -3.10
CA ASN A 8 3.72 2.07 -3.50
C ASN A 8 3.20 3.24 -2.68
N CYS A 9 1.89 3.31 -2.45
CA CYS A 9 1.26 4.46 -1.77
C CYS A 9 0.52 4.11 -0.48
N TYR A 10 0.50 2.84 -0.05
CA TYR A 10 -0.19 2.35 1.14
C TYR A 10 -1.71 2.58 1.17
N SER A 11 -2.32 2.84 0.01
CA SER A 11 -3.78 2.88 -0.09
C SER A 11 -4.39 1.46 0.01
N PRO A 12 -5.47 1.27 0.78
CA PRO A 12 -6.21 0.00 0.83
C PRO A 12 -7.09 -0.23 -0.40
N ARG A 13 -7.20 0.74 -1.31
CA ARG A 13 -8.03 0.64 -2.53
C ARG A 13 -7.25 -0.09 -3.63
N ILE A 14 -7.06 -1.39 -3.46
CA ILE A 14 -6.44 -2.28 -4.45
C ILE A 14 -7.47 -3.21 -5.09
N ALA A 15 -7.33 -3.48 -6.38
CA ALA A 15 -8.19 -4.39 -7.12
C ALA A 15 -7.34 -5.40 -7.91
N PRO A 16 -7.82 -6.63 -8.17
CA PRO A 16 -7.16 -7.56 -9.07
C PRO A 16 -6.96 -6.94 -10.45
N TYR A 17 -5.74 -7.00 -10.97
CA TYR A 17 -5.39 -6.54 -12.31
C TYR A 17 -5.35 -7.75 -13.26
N MET A 18 -6.35 -7.83 -14.14
CA MET A 18 -6.44 -8.89 -15.14
C MET A 18 -5.66 -8.49 -16.41
N GLY A 19 -4.36 -8.76 -16.43
CA GLY A 19 -3.49 -8.63 -17.61
C GLY A 19 -3.30 -9.96 -18.34
N TYR A 20 -2.74 -9.91 -19.56
CA TYR A 20 -2.45 -11.08 -20.40
C TYR A 20 -1.35 -12.01 -19.83
N GLU A 21 -0.52 -11.48 -18.93
CA GLU A 21 0.58 -12.23 -18.32
C GLU A 21 0.12 -13.01 -17.07
N THR A 22 0.53 -14.27 -16.98
CA THR A 22 0.17 -15.25 -15.95
C THR A 22 0.68 -14.86 -14.56
N GLY A 23 -0.19 -14.28 -13.73
CA GLY A 23 0.07 -14.04 -12.31
C GLY A 23 -1.02 -13.19 -11.65
N LYS A 24 -1.26 -13.38 -10.34
CA LYS A 24 -2.13 -12.46 -9.59
C LYS A 24 -1.41 -11.12 -9.47
N ARG A 25 -1.92 -10.12 -10.17
CA ARG A 25 -1.49 -8.73 -10.08
C ARG A 25 -2.59 -7.92 -9.43
N PHE A 26 -2.21 -6.78 -8.86
CA PHE A 26 -3.10 -5.83 -8.24
C PHE A 26 -2.84 -4.46 -8.84
N ILE A 27 -3.91 -3.69 -9.06
CA ILE A 27 -3.86 -2.29 -9.46
C ILE A 27 -4.40 -1.43 -8.32
N CYS A 28 -3.61 -0.45 -7.90
CA CYS A 28 -4.06 0.56 -6.96
C CYS A 28 -4.98 1.56 -7.65
N GLN A 29 -6.15 1.83 -7.06
CA GLN A 29 -7.13 2.77 -7.60
C GLN A 29 -6.75 4.25 -7.34
N ASP A 30 -5.69 4.50 -6.56
CA ASP A 30 -5.27 5.85 -6.16
C ASP A 30 -4.03 6.35 -6.85
N CYS A 31 -3.05 5.48 -7.09
CA CYS A 31 -1.80 5.84 -7.76
C CYS A 31 -1.55 5.04 -9.05
N GLU A 32 -2.53 4.25 -9.48
CA GLU A 32 -2.48 3.42 -10.70
C GLU A 32 -1.31 2.42 -10.76
N HIS A 33 -0.60 2.23 -9.64
CA HIS A 33 0.51 1.31 -9.55
C HIS A 33 0.04 -0.14 -9.67
N ILE A 34 0.60 -0.85 -10.65
CA ILE A 34 0.37 -2.28 -10.87
C ILE A 34 1.51 -3.06 -10.22
N SER A 35 1.18 -3.96 -9.30
CA SER A 35 2.16 -4.75 -8.53
C SER A 35 1.71 -6.21 -8.41
N VAL A 36 2.68 -7.12 -8.27
CA VAL A 36 2.45 -8.52 -7.88
C VAL A 36 2.49 -8.71 -6.36
N VAL A 37 2.79 -7.66 -5.61
CA VAL A 37 2.93 -7.66 -4.14
C VAL A 37 2.04 -6.58 -3.52
N THR A 38 1.36 -6.95 -2.44
CA THR A 38 0.63 -6.08 -1.53
C THR A 38 1.34 -6.10 -0.17
N ILE A 39 1.08 -5.09 0.68
CA ILE A 39 1.57 -5.08 2.06
C ILE A 39 0.37 -5.35 2.96
N GLU A 40 0.50 -6.31 3.87
CA GLU A 40 -0.54 -6.64 4.84
C GLU A 40 -0.22 -6.02 6.21
N PHE A 41 -1.23 -5.38 6.81
CA PHE A 41 -1.23 -4.90 8.18
C PHE A 41 -2.24 -5.69 9.01
N GLU A 42 -1.97 -5.87 10.31
CA GLU A 42 -2.85 -6.61 11.23
C GLU A 42 -4.25 -5.99 11.33
N ASP A 43 -4.31 -4.66 11.31
CA ASP A 43 -5.52 -3.85 11.35
C ASP A 43 -5.26 -2.42 10.81
N ILE A 44 -6.30 -1.58 10.87
CA ILE A 44 -6.23 -0.17 10.46
C ILE A 44 -5.31 0.64 11.39
N ASP A 45 -5.26 0.33 12.68
CA ASP A 45 -4.47 1.09 13.65
C ASP A 45 -2.97 0.91 13.38
N ALA A 46 -2.54 -0.30 13.02
CA ALA A 46 -1.19 -0.60 12.57
C ALA A 46 -0.81 0.18 11.29
N LEU A 47 -1.73 0.27 10.33
CA LEU A 47 -1.52 1.08 9.11
C LEU A 47 -1.39 2.56 9.45
N VAL A 48 -2.26 3.10 10.30
CA VAL A 48 -2.24 4.51 10.71
C VAL A 48 -0.94 4.85 11.46
N ALA A 49 -0.53 4.01 12.41
CA ALA A 49 0.72 4.17 13.15
C ALA A 49 1.94 4.19 12.21
N PHE A 50 1.97 3.30 11.22
CA PHE A 50 3.01 3.28 10.20
C PHE A 50 3.05 4.57 9.37
N LEU A 51 1.90 5.07 8.92
CA LEU A 51 1.81 6.30 8.14
C LEU A 51 2.22 7.54 8.93
N GLN A 52 1.87 7.59 10.22
CA GLN A 52 2.32 8.65 11.14
C GLN A 52 3.83 8.63 11.31
N ALA A 53 4.41 7.48 11.65
CA ALA A 53 5.85 7.32 11.80
C ALA A 53 6.62 7.70 10.52
N LYS A 54 6.08 7.36 9.34
CA LYS A 54 6.68 7.73 8.05
C LYS A 54 6.62 9.24 7.78
N ARG A 55 5.53 9.90 8.18
CA ARG A 55 5.39 11.36 8.07
C ARG A 55 6.36 12.08 9.01
N ASP A 56 6.45 11.62 10.25
CA ASP A 56 7.33 12.20 11.26
C ASP A 56 8.80 12.01 10.86
N ALA A 57 9.16 10.85 10.30
CA ALA A 57 10.51 10.61 9.77
C ALA A 57 10.87 11.60 8.64
N ALA A 58 9.95 11.83 7.70
CA ALA A 58 10.18 12.75 6.59
C ALA A 58 10.37 14.22 7.04
N ASP A 59 9.67 14.65 8.11
CA ASP A 59 9.82 16.00 8.68
C ASP A 59 11.18 16.20 9.36
N ASN A 60 11.80 15.11 9.86
CA ASN A 60 13.11 15.15 10.52
C ASN A 60 14.32 15.04 9.56
N GLU A 61 14.10 14.78 8.27
CA GLU A 61 15.17 14.63 7.27
C GLU A 61 15.49 15.94 6.52
N ASP A 62 14.67 16.98 6.67
CA ASP A 62 14.85 18.33 6.09
C ASP A 62 15.46 19.35 7.08
N GLY A 63 16.09 18.88 8.17
CA GLY A 63 16.71 19.69 9.24
C GLY A 63 18.24 19.77 9.19
#